data_AF-A0A1V4EPF1-F1
#
_entry.id   AF-A0A1V4EPF1-F1
#
_cell.length_a   1.000
_cell.length_b   1.000
_cell.length_c   1.000
_cell.angle_alpha   90.00
_cell.angle_beta   90.00
_cell.angle_gamma   90.00
#
_symmetry.space_group_name_H-M   'P 1'
#
loop_
_entity.id
_entity.type
_entity.pdbx_description
1 polymer ?
#
loop_
_entity_poly.entity_id
_entity_poly.type
_entity_poly.pdbx_seq_one_letter_code
_entity_poly.pdbx_strand_id
1 'polypeptide(L)'
;MEYVTAVAAADRYDRRLRDPVEQHLVQVRFTGGRLPVRCFHTWSPDASAPPGDAGELRVDAFGTAHLVDTGARPGVRGIRWEWV
;
A
#
# COMPACT_ATOMS: atom_id res chain seq x y z
N MET A 1 -7.44 7.94 8.63
CA MET A 1 -6.48 6.84 8.85
C MET A 1 -7.21 5.54 8.53
N GLU A 2 -6.78 4.82 7.49
CA GLU A 2 -7.35 3.51 7.13
C GLU A 2 -6.38 2.42 7.59
N TYR A 3 -6.92 1.40 8.27
CA TYR A 3 -6.16 0.28 8.78
C TYR A 3 -6.55 -0.98 8.03
N VAL A 4 -5.56 -1.69 7.49
CA VAL A 4 -5.74 -2.90 6.71
C VAL A 4 -4.95 -4.03 7.35
N THR A 5 -5.62 -5.15 7.61
CA THR A 5 -4.95 -6.40 7.99
C THR A 5 -4.66 -7.19 6.73
N ALA A 6 -3.39 -7.45 6.43
CA ALA A 6 -3.02 -8.35 5.35
C ALA A 6 -3.03 -9.80 5.84
N VAL A 7 -3.70 -10.65 5.06
CA VAL A 7 -3.63 -12.11 5.17
C VAL A 7 -2.60 -12.65 4.20
N ALA A 8 -1.91 -13.74 4.57
CA ALA A 8 -0.77 -14.30 3.83
C ALA A 8 -1.03 -14.67 2.36
N ALA A 9 -2.30 -14.77 1.93
CA ALA A 9 -2.68 -15.07 0.55
C ALA A 9 -2.76 -13.83 -0.36
N ALA A 10 -2.93 -12.62 0.20
CA ALA A 10 -2.93 -11.39 -0.59
C ALA A 10 -1.49 -10.92 -0.81
N ASP A 11 -1.21 -10.29 -1.95
CA ASP A 11 0.07 -9.68 -2.32
C ASP A 11 -0.02 -8.15 -2.49
N ARG A 12 -1.24 -7.59 -2.37
CA ARG A 12 -1.48 -6.16 -2.50
C ARG A 12 -2.76 -5.69 -1.81
N TYR A 13 -2.78 -4.39 -1.56
CA TYR A 13 -3.96 -3.60 -1.21
C TYR A 13 -3.98 -2.37 -2.11
N ASP A 14 -5.13 -2.08 -2.75
CA ASP A 14 -5.31 -0.87 -3.54
C ASP A 14 -6.55 -0.09 -3.10
N ARG A 15 -6.44 1.23 -3.23
CA ARG A 15 -7.50 2.18 -2.98
C ARG A 15 -7.63 3.13 -4.17
N ARG A 16 -8.85 3.27 -4.67
CA ARG A 16 -9.19 4.34 -5.61
C ARG A 16 -9.58 5.60 -4.84
N LEU A 17 -8.89 6.70 -5.12
CA LEU A 17 -9.30 8.05 -4.72
C LEU A 17 -9.97 8.73 -5.91
N ARG A 18 -11.21 9.18 -5.70
CA ARG A 18 -12.00 9.89 -6.72
C ARG A 18 -11.69 11.38 -6.73
N ASP A 19 -11.47 11.93 -5.55
CA ASP A 19 -11.21 13.34 -5.31
C ASP A 19 -9.80 13.52 -4.71
N PRO A 20 -9.16 14.69 -4.90
CA PRO A 20 -7.93 15.01 -4.21
C PRO A 20 -8.15 15.01 -2.70
N VAL A 21 -7.19 14.48 -1.95
CA VAL A 21 -7.20 14.53 -0.48
C VAL A 21 -5.88 15.10 0.02
N GLU A 22 -5.94 15.89 1.08
CA GLU A 22 -4.76 16.49 1.68
C GLU A 22 -3.79 15.43 2.20
N GLN A 23 -4.32 14.38 2.83
CA GLN A 23 -3.52 13.28 3.36
C GLN A 23 -4.22 11.95 3.13
N HIS A 24 -3.46 11.00 2.58
CA HIS A 24 -3.87 9.61 2.49
C HIS A 24 -2.86 8.75 3.25
N LEU A 25 -3.33 8.08 4.30
CA LEU A 25 -2.52 7.22 5.14
C LEU A 25 -3.11 5.82 5.18
N VAL A 26 -2.28 4.85 4.79
CA VAL A 26 -2.59 3.43 4.81
C VAL A 26 -1.57 2.73 5.69
N GLN A 27 -2.08 1.86 6.55
CA GLN A 27 -1.28 0.97 7.37
C GLN A 27 -1.66 -0.47 7.04
N VAL A 28 -0.67 -1.27 6.61
CA VAL A 28 -0.84 -2.71 6.36
C VAL A 28 -0.08 -3.47 7.43
N ARG A 29 -0.80 -4.20 8.29
CA ARG A 29 -0.20 -5.11 9.27
C ARG A 29 -0.14 -6.53 8.73
N PHE A 30 1.05 -7.10 8.71
CA PHE A 30 1.27 -8.50 8.38
C PHE A 30 1.07 -9.38 9.61
N THR A 31 0.34 -10.47 9.44
CA THR A 31 -0.04 -11.40 10.53
C THR A 31 0.43 -12.82 10.22
N GLY A 32 0.46 -13.68 11.24
CA GLY A 32 0.85 -15.09 11.05
C GLY A 32 2.37 -15.34 11.00
N GLY A 33 3.19 -14.41 11.51
CA GLY A 33 4.64 -14.59 11.66
C GLY A 33 5.45 -14.56 10.37
N ARG A 34 4.81 -14.35 9.21
CA ARG A 34 5.46 -14.20 7.91
C ARG A 34 5.55 -12.72 7.55
N LEU A 35 6.76 -12.25 7.27
CA LEU A 35 7.01 -10.90 6.78
C LEU A 35 7.33 -10.95 5.29
N PRO A 36 6.93 -9.94 4.51
CA PRO A 36 7.30 -9.85 3.10
C PRO A 36 8.79 -9.54 2.94
N VAL A 37 9.37 -9.94 1.81
CA VAL A 37 10.75 -9.59 1.48
C VAL A 37 10.89 -8.13 1.08
N ARG A 38 9.87 -7.60 0.39
CA ARG A 38 9.81 -6.23 -0.12
C ARG A 38 8.37 -5.74 -0.13
N CYS A 39 8.20 -4.46 0.14
CA CYS A 39 6.93 -3.76 0.01
C CYS A 39 7.11 -2.55 -0.90
N PHE A 40 6.11 -2.20 -1.68
CA PHE A 40 6.16 -1.05 -2.58
C PHE A 40 4.88 -0.25 -2.50
N HIS A 41 5.02 1.08 -2.45
CA HIS A 41 3.93 1.98 -2.78
C HIS A 41 3.64 1.81 -4.27
N THR A 42 2.37 1.60 -4.60
CA THR A 42 1.92 1.54 -5.98
C THR A 42 1.08 2.76 -6.33
N TRP A 43 1.20 3.26 -7.56
CA TRP A 43 0.36 4.36 -8.06
C TRP A 43 0.03 4.20 -9.54
N SER A 44 -1.19 4.61 -9.89
CA SER A 44 -1.64 4.83 -11.26
C SER A 44 -2.60 6.03 -11.31
N PRO A 45 -2.52 6.90 -12.34
CA PRO A 45 -3.46 8.00 -12.52
C PRO A 45 -4.90 7.52 -12.78
N ASP A 46 -5.08 6.32 -13.31
CA ASP A 46 -6.38 5.72 -13.57
C ASP A 46 -6.38 4.19 -13.35
N ALA A 47 -7.55 3.56 -13.47
CA ALA A 47 -7.71 2.12 -13.24
C ALA A 47 -7.55 1.27 -14.52
N SER A 48 -7.05 1.86 -15.63
CA SER A 48 -6.92 1.16 -16.92
C SER A 48 -5.70 0.25 -16.98
N ALA A 49 -4.68 0.52 -16.16
CA ALA A 49 -3.48 -0.29 -16.03
C ALA A 49 -3.23 -0.67 -14.55
N PRO A 50 -2.53 -1.79 -14.29
CA PRO A 50 -2.03 -2.09 -12.96
C PRO A 50 -1.16 -0.93 -12.44
N PRO A 51 -1.39 -0.47 -11.19
CA PRO A 51 -0.50 0.45 -10.49
C PRO A 51 0.96 0.02 -10.57
N GLY A 52 1.83 0.94 -11.02
CA GLY A 52 3.28 0.74 -11.05
C GLY A 52 3.92 1.12 -9.72
N ASP A 53 5.17 0.74 -9.53
CA ASP A 53 5.89 1.03 -8.29
C ASP A 53 6.34 2.47 -8.23
N ALA A 54 5.86 3.18 -7.21
CA ALA A 54 6.21 4.56 -6.93
C ALA A 54 7.34 4.67 -5.89
N GLY A 55 7.66 3.59 -5.18
CA GLY A 55 8.79 3.55 -4.24
C GLY A 55 8.74 2.35 -3.30
N GLU A 56 9.89 1.95 -2.76
CA GLU A 56 9.98 0.86 -1.79
C GLU A 56 9.60 1.35 -0.39
N LEU A 57 8.82 0.54 0.32
CA LEU A 57 8.37 0.79 1.69
C LEU A 57 9.07 -0.17 2.63
N ARG A 58 9.43 0.33 3.82
CA ARG A 58 9.98 -0.49 4.90
C ARG A 58 8.86 -1.08 5.75
N VAL A 59 9.05 -2.33 6.14
CA VAL A 59 8.29 -2.95 7.22
C VAL A 59 8.96 -2.59 8.54
N ASP A 60 8.19 -2.08 9.48
CA ASP A 60 8.68 -1.74 10.81
C ASP A 60 8.87 -2.96 11.71
N ALA A 61 9.36 -2.72 12.92
CA ALA A 61 9.57 -3.77 13.92
C ALA A 61 8.27 -4.47 14.38
N PHE A 62 7.09 -3.90 14.11
CA PHE A 62 5.80 -4.47 14.44
C PHE A 62 5.17 -5.25 13.26
N GLY A 63 5.93 -5.47 12.19
CA GLY A 63 5.44 -6.18 11.01
C GLY A 63 4.43 -5.35 10.23
N THR A 64 4.64 -4.04 10.16
CA THR A 64 3.71 -3.12 9.50
C THR A 64 4.40 -2.28 8.42
N ALA A 65 3.80 -2.22 7.23
CA ALA A 65 4.15 -1.25 6.20
C ALA A 65 3.23 -0.02 6.26
N HIS A 66 3.82 1.16 6.10
CA HIS A 66 3.12 2.43 6.15
C HIS A 66 3.28 3.18 4.83
N LEU A 67 2.17 3.69 4.31
CA LEU A 67 2.13 4.63 3.18
C LEU A 67 1.53 5.95 3.66
N VAL A 68 2.23 7.04 3.37
CA VAL A 68 1.76 8.41 3.64
C VAL A 68 1.95 9.24 2.38
N ASP A 69 0.85 9.59 1.74
CA ASP A 69 0.82 10.55 0.64
C ASP A 69 0.21 11.87 1.12
N THR A 70 0.97 12.96 0.99
CA THR A 70 0.48 14.33 1.19
C THR A 70 0.14 14.96 -0.15
N GLY A 71 -1.01 15.60 -0.27
CA GLY A 71 -1.52 16.14 -1.53
C GLY A 71 -1.87 15.04 -2.53
N ALA A 72 -2.49 13.95 -2.06
CA ALA A 72 -2.78 12.78 -2.87
C ALA A 72 -3.81 13.11 -3.97
N ARG A 73 -3.38 12.94 -5.23
CA ARG A 73 -4.21 13.19 -6.41
C ARG A 73 -5.22 12.05 -6.64
N PRO A 74 -6.32 12.30 -7.39
CA PRO A 74 -7.17 11.22 -7.89
C PRO A 74 -6.37 10.14 -8.62
N GLY A 75 -6.81 8.90 -8.49
CA GLY A 75 -6.13 7.74 -9.08
C GLY A 75 -6.25 6.49 -8.20
N VAL A 76 -5.54 5.44 -8.60
CA VAL A 76 -5.41 4.20 -7.82
C VAL A 76 -4.05 4.20 -7.16
N ARG A 77 -4.01 3.89 -5.86
CA ARG A 77 -2.78 3.82 -5.07
C ARG A 77 -2.87 2.73 -4.03
N GLY A 78 -1.74 2.26 -3.56
CA GLY A 78 -1.76 1.10 -2.68
C GLY A 78 -0.40 0.69 -2.16
N ILE A 79 -0.39 -0.48 -1.55
CA ILE A 79 0.83 -1.17 -1.15
C ILE A 79 0.77 -2.55 -1.76
N ARG A 80 1.80 -2.92 -2.53
CA ARG A 80 2.05 -4.33 -2.90
C ARG A 80 3.22 -4.87 -2.11
N TRP A 81 3.29 -6.18 -1.97
CA TRP A 81 4.37 -6.83 -1.27
C TRP A 81 4.70 -8.18 -1.91
N GLU A 82 5.95 -8.57 -1.77
CA GLU A 82 6.47 -9.83 -2.27
C GLU A 82 6.69 -10.78 -1.10
N TRP A 83 6.26 -12.02 -1.26
CA TRP A 83 6.47 -13.08 -0.29
C TRP A 83 7.64 -13.99 -0.70
N VAL A 84 8.28 -14.64 0.27
CA VAL A 84 9.17 -15.80 0.04
C VAL A 84 8.36 -17.04 -0.31
#